data_AF-A0A4S5EPQ7-F1
#
_entry.id   AF-A0A4S5EPQ7-F1
#
_cell.length_a   1.000
_cell.length_b   1.000
_cell.length_c   1.000
_cell.angle_alpha   90.00
_cell.angle_beta   90.00
_cell.angle_gamma   90.00
#
_symmetry.space_group_name_H-M   'P 1'
#
loop_
_entity.id
_entity.type
_entity.pdbx_description
1 polymer ?
#
loop_
_entity_poly.entity_id
_entity_poly.type
_entity_poly.pdbx_seq_one_letter_code
_entity_poly.pdbx_strand_id
1 'polypeptide(L)'
;MTSTYRQQPDVTANPYPEDDTAYLGGAGVSAPDASAQGQRTPAASAATAPPSTGLPSTVRHDGDGHSADRGSTRHLVSEVVTDISTLFRQEVALAKAEVREEAKKAGKGAGMFAGAGGAGYFALLFALLAVMFGLGEVMALGWAALIVTVVLGAVAAVLALKGRSTVRKVHPAPTQTVETLREDVQWAQSLRK
;
A
#
# COMPACT_ATOMS: atom_id res chain seq x y z
N MET A 1 1.72 -67.00 -49.44
CA MET A 1 1.01 -65.77 -49.02
C MET A 1 -0.08 -66.16 -48.05
N THR A 2 0.20 -66.11 -46.75
CA THR A 2 -0.83 -66.33 -45.71
C THR A 2 -0.48 -65.43 -44.53
N SER A 3 -1.15 -64.30 -44.47
CA SER A 3 -1.09 -63.35 -43.35
C SER A 3 -2.19 -63.74 -42.37
N THR A 4 -1.82 -64.11 -41.15
CA THR A 4 -2.78 -64.46 -40.10
C THR A 4 -2.49 -63.62 -38.86
N TYR A 5 -3.22 -62.51 -38.82
CA TYR A 5 -3.78 -61.77 -37.70
C TYR A 5 -3.13 -61.91 -36.30
N ARG A 6 -2.50 -60.82 -35.87
CA ARG A 6 -2.14 -60.54 -34.47
C ARG A 6 -3.42 -60.23 -33.69
N GLN A 7 -3.88 -61.18 -32.85
CA GLN A 7 -4.85 -60.89 -31.80
C GLN A 7 -4.22 -59.93 -30.78
N GLN A 8 -4.84 -58.77 -30.59
CA GLN A 8 -4.53 -57.82 -29.53
C GLN A 8 -5.48 -58.13 -28.36
N PRO A 9 -4.97 -58.29 -27.12
CA PRO A 9 -5.82 -58.64 -25.99
C PRO A 9 -6.74 -57.49 -25.60
N ASP A 10 -7.98 -57.87 -25.29
CA ASP A 10 -9.04 -57.04 -24.76
C ASP A 10 -8.65 -56.49 -23.38
N VAL A 11 -8.33 -55.19 -23.31
CA VAL A 11 -8.04 -54.49 -22.05
C VAL A 11 -9.37 -54.07 -21.44
N THR A 12 -10.06 -55.05 -20.88
CA THR A 12 -11.18 -54.85 -19.98
C THR A 12 -10.69 -54.47 -18.59
N ALA A 13 -11.54 -53.71 -17.90
CA ALA A 13 -11.51 -53.38 -16.46
C ALA A 13 -10.52 -52.31 -16.02
N ASN A 14 -11.03 -51.08 -15.96
CA ASN A 14 -10.53 -50.02 -15.10
C ASN A 14 -10.68 -50.46 -13.62
N PRO A 15 -9.59 -50.59 -12.82
CA PRO A 15 -9.67 -51.10 -11.46
C PRO A 15 -9.64 -49.99 -10.40
N TYR A 16 -10.14 -48.79 -10.70
CA TYR A 16 -10.28 -47.75 -9.67
C TYR A 16 -11.58 -47.97 -8.89
N PRO A 17 -11.52 -48.30 -7.59
CA PRO A 17 -12.69 -48.26 -6.73
C PRO A 17 -13.07 -46.79 -6.49
N GLU A 18 -14.37 -46.51 -6.62
CA GLU A 18 -14.98 -45.24 -6.24
C GLU A 18 -14.90 -45.12 -4.70
N ASP A 19 -14.00 -44.27 -4.21
CA ASP A 19 -13.82 -44.01 -2.79
C ASP A 19 -14.78 -42.88 -2.35
N ASP A 20 -16.04 -43.24 -2.13
CA ASP A 20 -17.17 -42.33 -1.81
C ASP A 20 -17.19 -41.79 -0.36
N THR A 21 -16.04 -41.71 0.34
CA THR A 21 -16.05 -41.45 1.80
C THR A 21 -15.35 -40.17 2.29
N ALA A 22 -14.95 -39.25 1.41
CA ALA A 22 -14.14 -38.09 1.83
C ALA A 22 -14.90 -36.77 2.14
N TYR A 23 -16.23 -36.76 2.32
CA TYR A 23 -16.98 -35.51 2.59
C TYR A 23 -18.00 -35.60 3.73
N LEU A 24 -17.63 -36.19 4.87
CA LEU A 24 -18.37 -36.00 6.12
C LEU A 24 -17.42 -35.66 7.27
N GLY A 25 -17.49 -34.43 7.76
CA GLY A 25 -17.01 -34.07 9.09
C GLY A 25 -16.09 -32.85 9.12
N GLY A 26 -16.58 -31.71 9.62
CA GLY A 26 -15.71 -30.59 9.97
C GLY A 26 -16.34 -29.20 10.05
N ALA A 27 -17.62 -29.06 10.40
CA ALA A 27 -18.19 -27.77 10.75
C ALA A 27 -17.72 -27.36 12.17
N GLY A 28 -16.52 -26.79 12.27
CA GLY A 28 -15.99 -26.14 13.46
C GLY A 28 -16.02 -24.63 13.29
N VAL A 29 -17.18 -24.01 13.44
CA VAL A 29 -17.33 -22.55 13.46
C VAL A 29 -17.05 -22.07 14.88
N SER A 30 -15.81 -21.65 15.13
CA SER A 30 -15.43 -20.95 16.35
C SER A 30 -15.85 -19.48 16.24
N ALA A 31 -16.91 -19.11 16.96
CA ALA A 31 -17.30 -17.72 17.18
C ALA A 31 -16.35 -17.05 18.19
N PRO A 32 -15.91 -15.80 17.96
CA PRO A 32 -15.33 -15.00 19.03
C PRO A 32 -16.43 -14.38 19.89
N ASP A 33 -16.39 -14.72 21.17
CA ASP A 33 -17.22 -14.22 22.26
C ASP A 33 -17.03 -12.70 22.41
N ALA A 34 -18.09 -11.95 22.10
CA ALA A 34 -18.15 -10.50 22.26
C ALA A 34 -18.80 -10.18 23.61
N SER A 35 -18.05 -10.39 24.69
CA SER A 35 -18.51 -10.09 26.05
C SER A 35 -17.35 -9.61 26.92
N ALA A 36 -17.54 -8.44 27.54
CA ALA A 36 -16.81 -7.93 28.71
C ALA A 36 -15.36 -7.44 28.51
N GLN A 37 -15.22 -6.11 28.44
CA GLN A 37 -14.34 -5.27 29.28
C GLN A 37 -14.46 -3.84 28.72
N GLY A 38 -15.22 -2.95 29.33
CA GLY A 38 -14.95 -2.43 30.67
C GLY A 38 -14.41 -1.01 30.47
N GLN A 39 -15.31 -0.04 30.59
CA GLN A 39 -15.04 1.39 30.54
C GLN A 39 -13.81 1.74 31.37
N ARG A 40 -12.82 2.39 30.74
CA ARG A 40 -11.82 3.20 31.44
C ARG A 40 -11.98 4.65 31.00
N THR A 41 -12.73 5.38 31.80
CA THR A 41 -12.74 6.84 31.87
C THR A 41 -11.34 7.34 32.30
N PRO A 42 -10.76 8.35 31.64
CA PRO A 42 -9.70 9.15 32.25
C PRO A 42 -10.35 10.11 33.25
N ALA A 43 -10.43 9.69 34.51
CA ALA A 43 -10.70 10.61 35.61
C ALA A 43 -9.47 11.50 35.81
N ALA A 44 -9.74 12.80 35.89
CA ALA A 44 -8.78 13.83 36.26
C ALA A 44 -8.08 13.47 37.57
N SER A 45 -6.76 13.37 37.54
CA SER A 45 -5.95 13.29 38.76
C SER A 45 -5.62 14.71 39.19
N ALA A 46 -6.28 15.10 40.27
CA ALA A 46 -6.17 16.37 40.92
C ALA A 46 -4.77 16.60 41.53
N ALA A 47 -4.50 17.88 41.72
CA ALA A 47 -3.44 18.48 42.52
C ALA A 47 -3.03 17.68 43.76
N THR A 48 -1.72 17.45 43.90
CA THR A 48 -1.07 17.20 45.18
C THR A 48 0.07 18.20 45.33
N ALA A 49 -0.16 19.22 46.15
CA ALA A 49 0.87 20.08 46.71
C ALA A 49 1.69 19.32 47.78
N PRO A 50 2.98 19.64 47.96
CA PRO A 50 3.84 18.96 48.94
C PRO A 50 3.75 19.58 50.36
N PRO A 51 3.99 18.81 51.44
CA PRO A 51 4.26 19.37 52.76
C PRO A 51 5.71 19.86 52.88
N SER A 52 5.85 21.13 53.21
CA SER A 52 7.08 21.77 53.71
C SER A 52 7.50 21.22 55.08
N THR A 53 8.81 21.01 55.33
CA THR A 53 9.57 21.44 56.55
C THR A 53 11.00 20.86 56.60
N GLY A 54 11.99 21.73 56.82
CA GLY A 54 13.38 21.46 57.29
C GLY A 54 14.42 21.33 56.17
N LEU A 55 15.49 22.13 56.04
CA LEU A 55 16.44 22.69 57.03
C LEU A 55 17.14 23.95 56.45
N PRO A 56 17.58 24.92 57.28
CA PRO A 56 18.55 25.94 56.88
C PRO A 56 19.97 25.49 57.26
N SER A 57 20.74 25.00 56.29
CA SER A 57 22.19 24.89 56.40
C SER A 57 22.82 25.72 55.29
N THR A 58 23.24 26.91 55.69
CA THR A 58 23.96 27.90 54.89
C THR A 58 25.30 27.32 54.45
N VAL A 59 25.38 26.84 53.20
CA VAL A 59 26.66 26.69 52.50
C VAL A 59 27.05 28.09 52.00
N ARG A 60 27.93 28.72 52.76
CA ARG A 60 28.68 29.91 52.37
C ARG A 60 29.58 29.53 51.20
N HIS A 61 29.20 29.93 50.00
CA HIS A 61 30.06 29.89 48.81
C HIS A 61 30.70 31.28 48.66
N ASP A 62 31.76 31.52 49.44
CA ASP A 62 32.66 32.65 49.22
C ASP A 62 33.70 32.22 48.16
N GLY A 63 33.91 33.08 47.16
CA GLY A 63 35.02 32.96 46.21
C GLY A 63 34.62 32.83 44.75
N ASP A 64 35.08 33.80 43.96
CA ASP A 64 35.35 33.74 42.51
C ASP A 64 34.25 34.22 41.54
N GLY A 65 33.94 35.51 41.67
CA GLY A 65 33.40 36.30 40.55
C GLY A 65 34.42 36.46 39.41
N HIS A 66 33.89 36.54 38.18
CA HIS A 66 34.48 36.99 36.90
C HIS A 66 34.74 35.98 35.77
N SER A 67 34.34 34.70 35.92
CA SER A 67 34.36 33.72 34.80
C SER A 67 32.99 33.07 34.49
N ALA A 68 32.01 33.16 35.39
CA ALA A 68 30.71 32.48 35.25
C ALA A 68 29.73 33.15 34.26
N ASP A 69 29.83 34.46 34.03
CA ASP A 69 28.85 35.21 33.22
C ASP A 69 28.98 34.92 31.71
N ARG A 70 30.21 34.82 31.20
CA ARG A 70 30.48 34.41 29.80
C ARG A 70 30.19 32.92 29.54
N GLY A 71 30.20 32.08 30.58
CA GLY A 71 29.86 30.66 30.51
C GLY A 71 28.34 30.43 30.46
N SER A 72 27.57 31.20 31.24
CA SER A 72 26.12 31.11 31.33
C SER A 72 25.42 31.44 30.00
N THR A 73 25.74 32.57 29.36
CA THR A 73 25.13 32.91 28.05
C THR A 73 25.51 31.92 26.95
N ARG A 74 26.74 31.39 27.00
CA ARG A 74 27.22 30.37 26.05
C ARG A 74 26.56 29.01 26.26
N HIS A 75 26.25 28.66 27.51
CA HIS A 75 25.52 27.45 27.89
C HIS A 75 24.06 27.51 27.43
N LEU A 76 23.36 28.62 27.68
CA LEU A 76 21.96 28.81 27.27
C LEU A 76 21.79 28.75 25.74
N VAL A 77 22.71 29.36 24.98
CA VAL A 77 22.70 29.27 23.50
C VAL A 77 22.97 27.84 23.04
N SER A 78 23.88 27.11 23.69
CA SER A 78 24.16 25.70 23.38
C SER A 78 22.94 24.80 23.65
N GLU A 79 22.20 25.08 24.71
CA GLU A 79 21.00 24.33 25.10
C GLU A 79 19.85 24.57 24.12
N VAL A 80 19.58 25.83 23.76
CA VAL A 80 18.57 26.18 22.74
C VAL A 80 18.89 25.60 21.36
N VAL A 81 20.16 25.63 20.93
CA VAL A 81 20.57 25.01 19.65
C VAL A 81 20.37 23.49 19.69
N THR A 82 20.62 22.86 20.84
CA THR A 82 20.40 21.42 21.03
C THR A 82 18.91 21.08 21.00
N ASP A 83 18.07 21.91 21.61
CA ASP A 83 16.61 21.74 21.62
C ASP A 83 16.01 21.93 20.21
N ILE A 84 16.43 22.96 19.48
CA ILE A 84 16.02 23.17 18.09
C ILE A 84 16.45 21.99 17.21
N SER A 85 17.68 21.49 17.39
CA SER A 85 18.17 20.32 16.67
C SER A 85 17.34 19.07 16.98
N THR A 86 16.89 18.95 18.23
CA THR A 86 16.05 17.84 18.71
C THR A 86 14.64 17.92 18.12
N LEU A 87 14.00 19.09 18.11
CA LEU A 87 12.69 19.30 17.47
C LEU A 87 12.76 19.04 15.97
N PHE A 88 13.79 19.54 15.28
CA PHE A 88 13.96 19.30 13.85
C PHE A 88 14.07 17.80 13.53
N ARG A 89 14.81 17.04 14.34
CA ARG A 89 14.93 15.58 14.19
C ARG A 89 13.60 14.87 14.47
N GLN A 90 12.80 15.36 15.40
CA GLN A 90 11.47 14.83 15.68
C GLN A 90 10.50 15.12 14.53
N GLU A 91 10.50 16.33 13.98
CA GLU A 91 9.66 16.71 12.83
C GLU A 91 9.98 15.84 11.61
N VAL A 92 11.28 15.63 11.33
CA VAL A 92 11.73 14.73 10.26
C VAL A 92 11.36 13.28 10.56
N ALA A 93 11.47 12.83 11.81
CA ALA A 93 11.08 11.47 12.19
C ALA A 93 9.58 11.24 12.03
N LEU A 94 8.76 12.25 12.37
CA LEU A 94 7.31 12.24 12.22
C LEU A 94 6.92 12.25 10.74
N ALA A 95 7.47 13.18 9.95
CA ALA A 95 7.25 13.24 8.50
C ALA A 95 7.64 11.93 7.82
N LYS A 96 8.76 11.31 8.24
CA LYS A 96 9.17 9.99 7.74
C LYS A 96 8.19 8.89 8.16
N ALA A 97 7.62 8.96 9.36
CA ALA A 97 6.62 7.99 9.82
C ALA A 97 5.31 8.14 9.01
N GLU A 98 4.85 9.36 8.78
CA GLU A 98 3.65 9.65 7.99
C GLU A 98 3.82 9.22 6.54
N VAL A 99 4.93 9.59 5.88
CA VAL A 99 5.23 9.13 4.52
C VAL A 99 5.30 7.61 4.44
N ARG A 100 5.83 6.92 5.46
CA ARG A 100 5.83 5.45 5.50
C ARG A 100 4.43 4.86 5.63
N GLU A 101 3.58 5.45 6.46
CA GLU A 101 2.18 5.04 6.63
C GLU A 101 1.40 5.22 5.32
N GLU A 102 1.55 6.39 4.68
CA GLU A 102 0.95 6.69 3.38
C GLU A 102 1.47 5.75 2.29
N ALA A 103 2.77 5.52 2.23
CA ALA A 103 3.38 4.59 1.27
C ALA A 103 2.86 3.16 1.45
N LYS A 104 2.64 2.69 2.69
CA LYS A 104 2.03 1.38 2.94
C LYS A 104 0.58 1.33 2.46
N LYS A 105 -0.22 2.36 2.75
CA LYS A 105 -1.62 2.44 2.30
C LYS A 105 -1.70 2.46 0.78
N ALA A 106 -0.90 3.31 0.13
CA ALA A 106 -0.78 3.38 -1.32
C ALA A 106 -0.28 2.05 -1.91
N GLY A 107 0.73 1.42 -1.30
CA GLY A 107 1.28 0.13 -1.72
C GLY A 107 0.26 -1.01 -1.62
N LYS A 108 -0.53 -1.06 -0.54
CA LYS A 108 -1.64 -2.02 -0.41
C LYS A 108 -2.69 -1.80 -1.50
N GLY A 109 -3.08 -0.54 -1.72
CA GLY A 109 -4.03 -0.19 -2.79
C GLY A 109 -3.52 -0.60 -4.16
N ALA A 110 -2.28 -0.25 -4.49
CA ALA A 110 -1.63 -0.63 -5.74
C ALA A 110 -1.54 -2.15 -5.91
N GLY A 111 -1.20 -2.89 -4.84
CA GLY A 111 -1.19 -4.35 -4.85
C GLY A 111 -2.57 -4.96 -5.10
N MET A 112 -3.62 -4.42 -4.47
CA MET A 112 -5.01 -4.85 -4.69
C MET A 112 -5.46 -4.56 -6.13
N PHE A 113 -5.13 -3.39 -6.68
CA PHE A 113 -5.44 -3.07 -8.08
C PHE A 113 -4.66 -3.92 -9.07
N ALA A 114 -3.38 -4.22 -8.81
CA ALA A 114 -2.61 -5.13 -9.62
C ALA A 114 -3.21 -6.55 -9.59
N GLY A 115 -3.56 -7.05 -8.41
CA GLY A 115 -4.25 -8.33 -8.25
C GLY A 115 -5.61 -8.37 -8.95
N ALA A 116 -6.43 -7.34 -8.78
CA ALA A 116 -7.73 -7.22 -9.45
C ALA A 116 -7.58 -7.12 -10.97
N GLY A 117 -6.59 -6.37 -11.47
CA GLY A 117 -6.28 -6.29 -12.89
C GLY A 117 -5.85 -7.64 -13.47
N GLY A 118 -4.97 -8.37 -12.78
CA GLY A 118 -4.55 -9.70 -13.17
C GLY A 118 -5.70 -10.72 -13.16
N ALA A 119 -6.45 -10.79 -12.05
CA ALA A 119 -7.60 -11.67 -11.93
C ALA A 119 -8.69 -11.34 -12.96
N GLY A 120 -8.96 -10.04 -13.18
CA GLY A 120 -9.90 -9.56 -14.19
C GLY A 120 -9.47 -9.91 -15.62
N TYR A 121 -8.17 -9.85 -15.91
CA TYR A 121 -7.62 -10.28 -17.20
C TYR A 121 -7.86 -11.77 -17.46
N PHE A 122 -7.57 -12.64 -16.49
CA PHE A 122 -7.84 -14.07 -16.62
C PHE A 122 -9.35 -14.38 -16.68
N ALA A 123 -10.16 -13.70 -15.88
CA ALA A 123 -11.62 -13.86 -15.94
C ALA A 123 -12.17 -13.49 -17.33
N LEU A 124 -11.69 -12.39 -17.93
CA LEU A 124 -12.06 -12.01 -19.28
C LEU A 124 -11.60 -13.04 -20.32
N LEU A 125 -10.37 -13.57 -20.19
CA LEU A 125 -9.85 -14.63 -21.07
C LEU A 125 -10.73 -15.88 -21.02
N PHE A 126 -11.07 -16.36 -19.82
CA PHE A 126 -11.96 -17.53 -19.66
C PHE A 126 -13.38 -17.25 -20.14
N ALA A 127 -13.91 -16.05 -19.94
CA ALA A 127 -15.21 -15.66 -20.48
C ALA A 127 -15.21 -15.70 -22.03
N LEU A 128 -14.17 -15.20 -22.68
CA LEU A 128 -14.04 -15.24 -24.14
C LEU A 128 -13.93 -16.68 -24.66
N LEU A 129 -13.17 -17.54 -23.97
CA LEU A 129 -13.10 -18.97 -24.26
C LEU A 129 -14.47 -19.64 -24.10
N ALA A 130 -15.19 -19.35 -23.01
CA ALA A 130 -16.52 -19.89 -22.77
C ALA A 130 -17.51 -19.48 -23.86
N VAL A 131 -17.49 -18.22 -24.30
CA VAL A 131 -18.31 -17.75 -25.44
C VAL A 131 -17.90 -18.45 -26.73
N MET A 132 -16.60 -18.58 -27.01
CA MET A 132 -16.10 -19.25 -28.20
C MET A 132 -16.53 -20.72 -28.25
N PHE A 133 -16.36 -21.47 -27.15
CA PHE A 133 -16.79 -22.86 -27.06
C PHE A 133 -18.31 -23.00 -27.11
N GLY A 134 -19.06 -22.11 -26.44
CA GLY A 134 -20.52 -22.09 -26.50
C GLY A 134 -21.06 -21.83 -27.91
N LEU A 135 -20.43 -20.93 -28.67
CA LEU A 135 -20.75 -20.77 -30.10
C LEU A 135 -20.29 -21.98 -30.92
N GLY A 136 -19.20 -22.64 -30.51
CA GLY A 136 -18.70 -23.87 -31.11
C GLY A 136 -19.71 -25.03 -31.10
N GLU A 137 -20.68 -25.02 -30.19
CA GLU A 137 -21.76 -26.02 -30.17
C GLU A 137 -22.80 -25.80 -31.28
N VAL A 138 -22.94 -24.58 -31.79
CA VAL A 138 -23.91 -24.24 -32.85
C VAL A 138 -23.29 -24.02 -34.23
N MET A 139 -21.96 -23.85 -34.30
CA MET A 139 -21.21 -23.68 -35.55
C MET A 139 -19.77 -24.18 -35.42
N ALA A 140 -19.05 -24.36 -36.52
CA ALA A 140 -17.65 -24.79 -36.45
C ALA A 140 -16.80 -23.82 -35.62
N LEU A 141 -15.95 -24.37 -34.74
CA LEU A 141 -15.18 -23.60 -33.76
C LEU A 141 -14.32 -22.47 -34.37
N GLY A 142 -13.85 -22.66 -35.61
CA GLY A 142 -13.12 -21.62 -36.34
C GLY A 142 -13.96 -20.36 -36.63
N TRP A 143 -15.25 -20.52 -36.97
CA TRP A 143 -16.16 -19.38 -37.18
C TRP A 143 -16.52 -18.70 -35.86
N ALA A 144 -16.73 -19.48 -34.80
CA ALA A 144 -16.93 -18.96 -33.46
C ALA A 144 -15.73 -18.09 -33.00
N ALA A 145 -14.51 -18.59 -33.17
CA ALA A 145 -13.29 -17.86 -32.85
C ALA A 145 -13.15 -16.56 -33.65
N LEU A 146 -13.47 -16.57 -34.95
CA LEU A 146 -13.45 -15.36 -35.78
C LEU A 146 -14.46 -14.32 -35.29
N ILE A 147 -15.70 -14.71 -34.98
CA ILE A 147 -16.73 -13.79 -34.48
C ILE A 147 -16.27 -13.14 -33.17
N VAL A 148 -15.82 -13.94 -32.20
CA VAL A 148 -15.34 -13.43 -30.90
C VAL A 148 -14.16 -12.46 -31.10
N THR A 149 -13.23 -12.80 -31.99
CA THR A 149 -12.07 -11.96 -32.31
C THR A 149 -12.47 -10.62 -32.93
N VAL A 150 -13.41 -10.63 -33.87
CA VAL A 150 -13.90 -9.39 -34.53
C VAL A 150 -14.60 -8.48 -33.51
N VAL A 151 -15.48 -9.05 -32.67
CA VAL A 151 -16.19 -8.28 -31.64
C VAL A 151 -15.22 -7.69 -30.64
N LEU A 152 -14.29 -8.48 -30.11
CA LEU A 152 -13.29 -8.01 -29.15
C LEU A 152 -12.35 -6.98 -29.79
N GLY A 153 -11.95 -7.20 -31.05
CA GLY A 153 -11.13 -6.25 -31.81
C GLY A 153 -11.81 -4.90 -31.99
N ALA A 154 -13.12 -4.88 -32.27
CA ALA A 154 -13.89 -3.64 -32.35
C ALA A 154 -13.92 -2.88 -31.00
N VAL A 155 -14.15 -3.60 -29.90
CA VAL A 155 -14.09 -3.01 -28.55
C VAL A 155 -12.69 -2.44 -28.27
N ALA A 156 -11.64 -3.20 -28.55
CA ALA A 156 -10.26 -2.77 -28.37
C ALA A 156 -9.92 -1.52 -29.21
N ALA A 157 -10.38 -1.46 -30.45
CA ALA A 157 -10.19 -0.30 -31.32
C ALA A 157 -10.86 0.96 -30.74
N VAL A 158 -12.12 0.86 -30.28
CA VAL A 158 -12.83 1.98 -29.65
C VAL A 158 -12.12 2.46 -28.38
N LEU A 159 -11.68 1.54 -27.53
CA LEU A 159 -10.93 1.87 -26.31
C LEU A 159 -9.59 2.53 -26.64
N ALA A 160 -8.85 2.03 -27.62
CA ALA A 160 -7.59 2.61 -28.06
C ALA A 160 -7.77 4.04 -28.59
N LEU A 161 -8.82 4.29 -29.39
CA LEU A 161 -9.13 5.62 -29.92
C LEU A 161 -9.50 6.60 -28.79
N LYS A 162 -10.34 6.18 -27.83
CA LYS A 162 -10.70 7.00 -26.66
C LYS A 162 -9.49 7.28 -25.78
N GLY A 163 -8.70 6.25 -25.47
CA GLY A 163 -7.47 6.38 -24.67
C GLY A 163 -6.47 7.33 -25.32
N ARG A 164 -6.26 7.21 -26.63
CA ARG A 164 -5.39 8.12 -27.40
C ARG A 164 -5.86 9.57 -27.32
N SER A 165 -7.16 9.82 -27.41
CA SER A 165 -7.72 11.17 -27.25
C SER A 165 -7.47 11.73 -25.84
N THR A 166 -7.64 10.91 -24.79
CA THR A 166 -7.38 11.35 -23.42
C THR A 166 -5.91 11.67 -23.21
N VAL A 167 -5.00 10.78 -23.60
CA VAL A 167 -3.54 10.99 -23.44
C VAL A 167 -3.08 12.25 -24.18
N ARG A 168 -3.60 12.50 -25.39
CA ARG A 168 -3.27 13.71 -26.16
C ARG A 168 -3.71 15.02 -25.51
N LYS A 169 -4.67 14.98 -24.59
CA LYS A 169 -5.18 16.17 -23.88
C LYS A 169 -4.45 16.43 -22.56
N VAL A 170 -3.64 15.49 -22.09
CA VAL A 170 -2.86 15.68 -20.85
C VAL A 170 -1.59 16.44 -21.19
N HIS A 171 -1.45 17.66 -20.68
CA HIS A 171 -0.19 18.39 -20.74
C HIS A 171 0.74 17.85 -19.63
N PRO A 172 1.91 17.29 -19.97
CA PRO A 172 2.79 16.60 -19.01
C PRO A 172 3.58 17.55 -18.09
N ALA A 173 3.40 18.86 -18.20
CA ALA A 173 4.05 19.83 -17.33
C ALA A 173 3.00 20.71 -16.63
N PRO A 174 3.03 20.83 -15.28
CA PRO A 174 2.36 21.93 -14.61
C PRO A 174 3.15 23.21 -14.95
N THR A 175 2.82 23.82 -16.09
CA THR A 175 3.48 25.03 -16.60
C THR A 175 3.53 26.10 -15.52
N GLN A 176 2.40 26.33 -14.84
CA GLN A 176 2.29 27.27 -13.72
C GLN A 176 3.32 27.02 -12.60
N THR A 177 3.49 25.78 -12.15
CA THR A 177 4.42 25.46 -11.04
C THR A 177 5.87 25.59 -11.48
N VAL A 178 6.18 25.24 -12.73
CA VAL A 178 7.54 25.39 -13.27
C VAL A 178 7.86 26.87 -13.53
N GLU A 179 6.87 27.68 -13.93
CA GLU A 179 7.00 29.14 -14.07
C GLU A 179 7.33 29.77 -12.71
N THR A 180 6.55 29.48 -11.66
CA THR A 180 6.78 30.07 -10.32
C THR A 180 8.14 29.68 -9.75
N LEU A 181 8.56 28.41 -9.90
CA LEU A 181 9.90 27.98 -9.46
C LEU A 181 11.03 28.66 -10.26
N ARG A 182 10.81 28.97 -11.55
CA ARG A 182 11.77 29.72 -12.36
C ARG A 182 11.84 31.19 -11.95
N GLU A 183 10.72 31.79 -11.58
CA GLU A 183 10.66 33.16 -11.06
C GLU A 183 11.37 33.26 -9.71
N ASP A 184 11.13 32.32 -8.80
CA ASP A 184 11.77 32.29 -7.48
C ASP A 184 13.30 32.13 -7.56
N VAL A 185 13.78 31.25 -8.44
CA VAL A 185 15.22 31.07 -8.69
C VAL A 185 15.83 32.32 -9.31
N GLN A 186 15.13 32.97 -10.24
CA GLN A 186 15.59 34.22 -10.85
C GLN A 186 15.65 35.37 -9.84
N TRP A 187 14.65 35.50 -8.98
CA TRP A 187 14.65 36.48 -7.89
C TRP A 187 15.82 36.24 -6.93
N ALA A 188 16.06 34.99 -6.50
CA ALA A 188 17.18 34.64 -5.63
C ALA A 188 18.56 34.92 -6.28
N GLN A 189 18.71 34.70 -7.59
CA GLN A 189 19.93 35.04 -8.31
C GLN A 189 20.14 36.56 -8.46
N SER A 190 19.07 37.34 -8.56
CA SER A 190 19.15 38.80 -8.67
C SER A 190 19.72 39.46 -7.40
N LEU A 191 19.50 38.85 -6.23
CA LEU A 191 20.03 39.30 -4.93
C LEU A 191 21.52 39.00 -4.73
N ARG A 192 22.14 38.19 -5.60
CA ARG A 192 23.56 37.80 -5.50
C ARG A 192 24.50 38.76 -6.28
N LYS A 193 23.96 39.69 -7.05
CA LYS A 193 24.71 40.75 -7.75
C LYS A 193 24.60 42.07 -7.01
#